data_AF-A0A9N9I1W7-F1
#
_entry.id   AF-A0A9N9I1W7-F1
#
_cell.length_a   1.000
_cell.length_b   1.000
_cell.length_c   1.000
_cell.angle_alpha   90.00
_cell.angle_beta   90.00
_cell.angle_gamma   90.00
#
_symmetry.space_group_name_H-M   'P 1'
#
loop_
_entity.id
_entity.type
_entity.pdbx_description
1 polymer ?
#
loop_
_entity_poly.entity_id
_entity_poly.type
_entity_poly.pdbx_seq_one_letter_code
_entity_poly.pdbx_strand_id
1 'polypeptide(L)' 'EGVSIDPIANPPTVRVYSYNFNTNSVIWQEFVNPQIVTSQVFLIGFVMNMQ' A
#
# COMPACT_ATOMS: atom_id res chain seq x y z
N GLU A 1 1.43 5.06 8.10
CA GLU A 1 1.32 4.38 6.80
C GLU A 1 1.23 5.46 5.76
N GLY A 2 1.84 5.24 4.60
CA GLY A 2 1.66 6.09 3.43
C GLY A 2 1.46 5.23 2.20
N VAL A 3 0.75 5.79 1.23
CA VAL A 3 0.37 5.11 -0.01
C VAL A 3 0.87 5.96 -1.17
N SER A 4 1.60 5.32 -2.09
CA SER A 4 2.02 5.89 -3.36
C SER A 4 1.31 5.14 -4.48
N ILE A 5 0.58 5.85 -5.33
CA ILE A 5 -0.15 5.27 -6.46
C ILE A 5 0.51 5.78 -7.74
N ASP A 6 0.94 4.86 -8.59
CA ASP A 6 1.46 5.16 -9.93
C ASP A 6 0.51 4.53 -10.98
N PRO A 7 -0.50 5.29 -11.45
CA PRO A 7 -1.50 4.78 -12.37
C PRO A 7 -1.02 4.73 -13.83
N ILE A 8 0.10 5.37 -14.16
CA ILE A 8 0.64 5.44 -15.53
C ILE A 8 1.77 4.45 -15.78
N ALA A 9 2.31 3.83 -14.72
CA ALA A 9 3.13 2.63 -14.84
C ALA A 9 2.40 1.55 -15.65
N ASN A 10 3.15 0.74 -16.41
CA ASN A 10 2.60 -0.35 -17.20
C ASN A 10 3.19 -1.69 -16.73
N PRO A 11 2.47 -2.46 -15.90
CA PRO A 11 1.11 -2.20 -15.38
C PRO A 11 1.07 -1.20 -14.21
N PRO A 12 -0.10 -0.64 -13.84
CA PRO A 12 -0.24 0.29 -12.72
C PRO A 12 0.30 -0.31 -11.41
N THR A 13 0.91 0.52 -10.57
CA THR A 13 1.49 0.03 -9.30
C THR A 13 1.02 0.84 -8.11
N VAL A 14 0.88 0.17 -6.97
CA VAL A 14 0.63 0.81 -5.67
C VAL A 14 1.68 0.35 -4.70
N ARG A 15 2.31 1.29 -4.00
CA ARG A 15 3.26 1.01 -2.92
C ARG A 15 2.69 1.49 -1.61
N VAL A 16 2.67 0.61 -0.62
CA VAL A 16 2.27 0.91 0.75
C VAL A 16 3.50 0.79 1.63
N TYR A 17 3.73 1.80 2.47
CA TYR A 17 4.80 1.76 3.45
C TYR A 17 4.29 2.03 4.85
N SER A 18 4.81 1.26 5.79
CA SER A 18 4.44 1.33 7.21
C SER A 18 5.68 1.21 8.07
N TYR A 19 5.74 2.03 9.12
CA TYR A 19 6.77 1.90 10.13
C TYR A 19 6.40 0.78 11.12
N ASN A 20 7.29 -0.17 11.31
CA ASN A 20 7.18 -1.23 12.30
C ASN A 20 7.99 -0.84 13.55
N PHE A 21 7.29 -0.54 14.64
CA PHE A 21 7.89 -0.17 15.92
C PHE A 21 8.69 -1.30 16.58
N ASN A 22 8.32 -2.57 16.36
CA ASN A 22 8.99 -3.71 16.98
C ASN A 22 10.38 -3.95 16.39
N THR A 23 10.54 -3.69 15.09
CA THR A 23 11.80 -3.90 14.37
C THR A 23 12.53 -2.59 14.05
N ASN A 24 11.97 -1.45 14.45
CA ASN A 24 12.47 -0.10 14.16
C ASN A 24 12.80 0.09 12.66
N SER A 25 11.92 -0.38 11.78
CA SER A 25 12.15 -0.41 10.33
C SER A 25 10.91 -0.09 9.52
N VAL A 26 11.10 0.37 8.28
CA VAL A 26 10.00 0.58 7.33
C VAL A 26 9.76 -0.72 6.55
N ILE A 27 8.53 -1.20 6.58
CA ILE A 27 8.06 -2.28 5.73
C ILE A 27 7.49 -1.66 4.46
N TRP A 28 7.93 -2.18 3.31
CA TRP A 28 7.45 -1.81 1.99
C TRP A 28 6.66 -2.97 1.39
N GLN A 29 5.52 -2.66 0.79
CA GLN A 29 4.71 -3.60 0.02
C GLN A 29 4.40 -2.96 -1.32
N GLU A 30 4.68 -3.69 -2.40
CA GLU A 30 4.35 -3.27 -3.75
C GLU A 30 3.27 -4.20 -4.30
N PHE A 31 2.25 -3.59 -4.89
CA PHE A 31 1.14 -4.25 -5.55
C PHE A 31 1.17 -3.88 -7.02
N VAL A 32 1.16 -4.89 -7.88
CA VAL A 32 1.20 -4.74 -9.33
C VAL A 32 -0.19 -5.02 -9.89
N ASN A 33 -0.76 -4.05 -10.60
CA ASN A 33 -2.13 -4.03 -11.09
C ASN A 33 -3.21 -4.40 -10.04
N PRO A 34 -3.15 -3.85 -8.80
CA PRO A 34 -4.13 -4.20 -7.78
C PRO A 34 -5.52 -3.65 -8.14
N GLN A 35 -6.55 -4.45 -7.91
CA GLN A 35 -7.94 -3.95 -7.91
C GLN A 35 -8.31 -3.33 -6.57
N ILE A 36 -7.70 -3.84 -5.49
CA ILE A 36 -8.02 -3.51 -4.12
C ILE A 36 -6.72 -3.45 -3.32
N VAL A 37 -6.59 -2.44 -2.47
CA VAL A 37 -5.47 -2.31 -1.52
C VAL A 37 -6.03 -2.08 -0.12
N THR A 38 -5.70 -2.97 0.81
CA THR A 38 -6.14 -2.89 2.22
C THR A 38 -5.09 -2.18 3.07
N SER A 39 -5.51 -1.23 3.92
CA SER A 39 -4.62 -0.60 4.90
C SER A 39 -4.16 -1.62 5.94
N GLN A 40 -2.88 -1.58 6.30
CA GLN A 40 -2.31 -2.48 7.30
C GLN A 40 -2.21 -1.87 8.69
N VAL A 41 -2.29 -0.54 8.83
CA VAL A 41 -1.90 0.12 10.08
C VAL A 41 -2.94 1.08 10.63
N PHE A 42 -3.58 1.91 9.81
CA PHE A 42 -4.35 3.03 10.33
C PHE A 42 -5.83 2.70 10.55
N LEU A 43 -6.40 1.79 9.77
CA LEU A 43 -7.81 1.43 9.88
C LEU A 43 -7.97 -0.05 9.52
N ILE A 44 -8.08 -0.91 10.53
CA ILE A 44 -8.38 -2.33 10.32
C ILE A 44 -9.69 -2.42 9.55
N GLY A 45 -9.63 -2.95 8.32
CA GLY A 45 -10.79 -3.07 7.42
C GLY A 45 -10.99 -1.90 6.45
N PHE A 46 -10.12 -0.88 6.43
CA PHE A 46 -10.15 0.13 5.38
C PHE A 46 -9.58 -0.43 4.07
N VAL A 47 -10.31 -0.18 3.00
CA VAL A 47 -10.05 -0.72 1.68
C VAL A 47 -10.11 0.41 0.65
N MET A 48 -9.06 0.53 -0.16
CA MET A 48 -9.04 1.38 -1.34
C MET A 48 -9.44 0.56 -2.56
N ASN A 49 -10.49 0.99 -3.24
CA ASN A 49 -10.82 0.49 -4.58
C ASN A 49 -9.99 1.26 -5.60
N MET A 50 -9.30 0.54 -6.47
CA MET A 50 -8.37 1.10 -7.46
C MET A 50 -8.99 1.22 -8.87
N GLN A 51 -10.28 0.91 -9.02
CA GLN A 51 -11.05 1.10 -10.25
C GLN A 51 -11.47 2.55 -10.48
#